data_AF-A0A6G0W853-F1
#
_entry.id   AF-A0A6G0W853-F1
#
_cell.length_a   1.000
_cell.length_b   1.000
_cell.length_c   1.000
_cell.angle_alpha   90.00
_cell.angle_beta   90.00
_cell.angle_gamma   90.00
#
_symmetry.space_group_name_H-M   'P 1'
#
loop_
_entity.id
_entity.type
_entity.pdbx_description
1 polymer ?
#
loop_
_entity_poly.entity_id
_entity_poly.type
_entity_poly.pdbx_seq_one_letter_code
_entity_poly.pdbx_strand_id
1 'polypeptide(L)'
;MQIPTSILRNLYGKSWPNVAALVGDNCLTNAAFARKAGVYFVGCASHRFNLFMMDYISQYEETIGRVNTLMKKLRQLSLAAKLRRLANLLPKTRQQTRWSLTYEMSERFMTLRDFLMQLGESEVDALLPSVTESRDLDRLLLELRDMNAVTLELQRDDLTVADV
;
A
#
# COMPACT_ATOMS: atom_id res chain seq x y z
N MET A 1 -28.46 -14.20 -13.22
CA MET A 1 -27.49 -13.45 -14.06
C MET A 1 -26.74 -14.46 -14.90
N GLN A 2 -27.03 -14.50 -16.20
CA GLN A 2 -26.30 -15.32 -17.18
C GLN A 2 -24.90 -14.75 -17.41
N ILE A 3 -23.94 -15.61 -17.67
CA ILE A 3 -22.54 -15.21 -17.87
C ILE A 3 -22.43 -14.66 -19.29
N PRO A 4 -21.77 -13.51 -19.50
CA PRO A 4 -21.55 -12.97 -20.83
C PRO A 4 -20.74 -13.96 -21.66
N THR A 5 -21.40 -14.70 -22.57
CA THR A 5 -20.76 -15.64 -23.49
C THR A 5 -20.20 -14.94 -24.73
N SER A 6 -20.69 -13.73 -25.02
CA SER A 6 -20.31 -12.95 -26.20
C SER A 6 -18.91 -12.34 -26.09
N ILE A 7 -18.42 -11.99 -24.89
CA ILE A 7 -17.13 -11.30 -24.72
C ILE A 7 -15.96 -12.16 -25.25
N LEU A 8 -15.87 -13.42 -24.83
CA LEU A 8 -14.80 -14.32 -25.27
C LEU A 8 -14.88 -14.60 -26.78
N ARG A 9 -16.09 -14.73 -27.31
CA ARG A 9 -16.31 -14.99 -28.73
C ARG A 9 -15.94 -13.78 -29.58
N ASN A 10 -16.34 -12.58 -29.16
CA ASN A 10 -16.13 -11.35 -29.92
C ASN A 10 -14.68 -10.88 -29.89
N LEU A 11 -14.00 -11.01 -28.75
CA LEU A 11 -12.61 -10.54 -28.59
C LEU A 11 -11.56 -11.58 -28.99
N TYR A 12 -11.82 -12.86 -28.72
CA TYR A 12 -10.81 -13.91 -28.85
C TYR A 12 -11.23 -15.07 -29.77
N GLY A 13 -12.48 -15.08 -30.26
CA GLY A 13 -13.01 -16.24 -30.99
C GLY A 13 -13.10 -17.51 -30.13
N LYS A 14 -13.15 -17.37 -28.81
CA LYS A 14 -13.15 -18.49 -27.84
C LYS A 14 -14.46 -18.58 -27.07
N SER A 15 -14.61 -19.69 -26.35
CA SER A 15 -15.72 -19.98 -25.44
C SER A 15 -15.20 -20.30 -24.04
N TRP A 16 -16.08 -20.34 -23.05
CA TRP A 16 -15.71 -20.67 -21.67
C TRP A 16 -14.94 -22.00 -21.50
N PRO A 17 -15.26 -23.09 -22.22
CA PRO A 17 -14.45 -24.32 -22.19
C PRO A 17 -12.98 -24.15 -22.63
N ASN A 18 -12.64 -23.05 -23.32
CA ASN A 18 -11.26 -22.76 -23.70
C ASN A 18 -10.47 -22.00 -22.61
N VAL A 19 -11.13 -21.57 -21.53
CA VAL A 19 -10.53 -20.80 -20.45
C VAL A 19 -10.04 -21.76 -19.36
N ALA A 20 -8.73 -21.83 -19.16
CA ALA A 20 -8.13 -22.67 -18.13
C ALA A 20 -8.39 -22.13 -16.71
N ALA A 21 -8.23 -20.82 -16.53
CA ALA A 21 -8.45 -20.14 -15.26
C ALA A 21 -8.75 -18.65 -15.48
N LEU A 22 -9.35 -18.03 -14.47
CA LEU A 22 -9.44 -16.59 -14.32
C LEU A 22 -8.46 -16.15 -13.23
N VAL A 23 -7.65 -15.14 -13.54
CA VAL A 23 -6.71 -14.53 -12.60
C VAL A 23 -7.22 -13.13 -12.27
N GLY A 24 -7.28 -12.78 -11.00
CA GLY A 24 -7.78 -11.47 -10.59
C GLY A 24 -7.61 -11.19 -9.11
N ASP A 25 -8.05 -10.01 -8.69
CA ASP A 25 -8.07 -9.68 -7.27
C ASP A 25 -8.98 -10.65 -6.48
N ASN A 26 -8.72 -10.81 -5.18
CA ASN A 26 -9.42 -11.80 -4.36
C ASN A 26 -10.84 -11.37 -3.96
N CYS A 27 -11.45 -10.45 -4.71
CA CYS A 27 -12.80 -10.00 -4.47
C CYS A 27 -13.79 -11.16 -4.61
N LEU A 28 -14.76 -11.22 -3.69
CA LEU A 28 -15.83 -12.23 -3.70
C LEU A 28 -16.58 -12.26 -5.04
N THR A 29 -16.69 -11.12 -5.71
CA THR A 29 -17.32 -11.00 -7.03
C THR A 29 -16.56 -11.79 -8.09
N ASN A 30 -15.23 -11.74 -8.09
CA ASN A 30 -14.38 -12.45 -9.06
C ASN A 30 -14.41 -13.97 -8.82
N ALA A 31 -14.31 -14.39 -7.55
CA ALA A 31 -14.46 -15.79 -7.18
C ALA A 31 -15.86 -16.33 -7.53
N ALA A 32 -16.92 -15.56 -7.25
CA ALA A 32 -18.28 -15.93 -7.60
C ALA A 32 -18.50 -15.99 -9.11
N PHE A 33 -17.86 -15.09 -9.88
CA PHE A 33 -17.90 -15.10 -11.33
C PHE A 33 -17.21 -16.33 -11.91
N ALA A 34 -16.00 -16.67 -11.44
CA ALA A 34 -15.29 -17.88 -11.87
C ALA A 34 -16.08 -19.16 -11.58
N ARG A 35 -16.67 -19.26 -10.38
CA ARG A 35 -17.55 -20.37 -10.01
C ARG A 35 -18.77 -20.48 -10.92
N LYS A 36 -19.42 -19.35 -11.26
CA LYS A 36 -20.51 -19.35 -12.23
C LYS A 36 -20.01 -19.83 -13.59
N ALA A 37 -18.84 -19.35 -14.03
CA ALA A 37 -18.24 -19.70 -15.31
C ALA A 37 -17.73 -21.14 -15.38
N GLY A 38 -17.67 -21.86 -14.26
CA GLY A 38 -17.19 -23.23 -14.19
C GLY A 38 -15.69 -23.35 -14.45
N VAL A 39 -14.92 -22.30 -14.16
CA VAL A 39 -13.47 -22.23 -14.40
C VAL A 39 -12.71 -22.01 -13.09
N TYR A 40 -11.45 -22.44 -13.05
CA TYR A 40 -10.59 -22.22 -11.90
C TYR A 40 -10.36 -20.72 -11.67
N PHE A 41 -10.24 -20.33 -10.39
CA PHE A 41 -9.91 -18.97 -10.00
C PHE A 41 -8.54 -18.95 -9.32
N VAL A 42 -7.64 -18.12 -9.83
CA VAL A 42 -6.33 -17.86 -9.22
C VAL A 42 -6.36 -16.45 -8.64
N GLY A 43 -6.28 -16.39 -7.32
CA GLY A 43 -6.26 -15.14 -6.59
C GLY A 43 -4.93 -14.39 -6.75
N CYS A 44 -4.99 -13.07 -6.70
CA CYS A 44 -3.84 -12.19 -6.76
C CYS A 44 -2.92 -12.39 -5.53
N ALA A 45 -1.67 -12.79 -5.80
CA ALA A 45 -0.60 -12.92 -4.83
C ALA A 45 -0.31 -11.61 -4.09
N SER A 46 -0.11 -10.53 -4.85
CA SER A 46 0.09 -9.17 -4.32
C SER A 46 -1.05 -8.74 -3.38
N HIS A 47 -2.29 -9.14 -3.66
CA HIS A 47 -3.42 -8.82 -2.78
C HIS A 47 -3.34 -9.59 -1.45
N ARG A 48 -3.00 -10.89 -1.48
CA ARG A 48 -2.80 -11.69 -0.24
C ARG A 48 -1.67 -11.11 0.61
N PHE A 49 -0.56 -10.76 -0.05
CA PHE A 49 0.58 -10.16 0.63
C PHE A 49 0.22 -8.80 1.24
N ASN A 50 -0.55 -7.97 0.53
CA ASN A 50 -1.06 -6.72 1.10
C ASN A 50 -1.92 -6.95 2.34
N LEU A 51 -2.79 -7.96 2.36
CA LEU A 51 -3.59 -8.29 3.55
C LEU A 51 -2.70 -8.72 4.73
N PHE A 52 -1.70 -9.57 4.49
CA PHE A 52 -0.73 -9.96 5.51
C PHE A 52 0.01 -8.74 6.08
N MET A 53 0.52 -7.86 5.21
CA MET A 53 1.25 -6.68 5.64
C MET A 53 0.36 -5.68 6.40
N MET A 54 -0.91 -5.55 6.01
CA MET A 54 -1.87 -4.73 6.74
C MET A 54 -2.10 -5.26 8.16
N ASP A 55 -2.21 -6.58 8.34
CA ASP A 55 -2.35 -7.22 9.64
C ASP A 55 -1.08 -7.03 10.49
N TYR A 56 0.09 -7.26 9.91
CA TYR A 56 1.37 -7.04 10.56
C TYR A 56 1.55 -5.58 11.03
N ILE A 57 1.28 -4.62 10.15
CA ILE A 57 1.38 -3.18 10.44
C ILE A 57 0.38 -2.73 11.51
N SER A 58 -0.76 -3.41 11.66
CA SER A 58 -1.79 -3.05 12.65
C SER A 58 -1.27 -3.07 14.09
N GLN A 59 -0.22 -3.86 14.35
CA GLN A 59 0.48 -3.92 15.64
C GLN A 59 1.18 -2.60 16.00
N TYR A 60 1.46 -1.76 15.00
CA TYR A 60 2.16 -0.48 15.13
C TYR A 60 1.22 0.72 14.85
N GLU A 61 -0.09 0.49 14.86
CA GLU A 61 -1.09 1.47 14.41
C GLU A 61 -1.07 2.78 15.22
N GLU A 62 -0.78 2.73 16.51
CA GLU A 62 -0.66 3.93 17.34
C GLU A 62 0.45 4.87 16.82
N THR A 63 1.64 4.32 16.61
CA THR A 63 2.80 5.09 16.18
C THR A 63 2.65 5.54 14.73
N ILE A 64 2.23 4.65 13.83
CA ILE A 64 1.99 4.98 12.42
C ILE A 64 0.82 5.95 12.25
N GLY A 65 -0.23 5.81 13.05
CA GLY A 65 -1.40 6.69 13.06
C GLY A 65 -1.03 8.11 13.46
N ARG A 66 -0.13 8.28 14.43
CA ARG A 66 0.41 9.59 14.80
C ARG A 66 1.30 10.18 13.71
N VAL A 67 2.19 9.40 13.10
CA VAL A 67 2.95 9.85 11.92
C VAL A 67 1.99 10.30 10.82
N ASN A 68 0.94 9.53 10.53
CA ASN A 68 -0.06 9.93 9.52
C ASN A 68 -0.79 11.23 9.89
N THR A 69 -1.11 11.44 11.17
CA THR A 69 -1.71 12.68 11.67
C THR A 69 -0.79 13.88 11.46
N LEU A 70 0.49 13.72 11.82
CA LEU A 70 1.54 14.71 11.57
C LEU A 70 1.67 15.01 10.07
N MET A 71 1.77 13.97 9.23
CA MET A 71 1.93 14.14 7.78
C MET A 71 0.72 14.81 7.12
N LYS A 72 -0.50 14.57 7.62
CA LYS A 72 -1.71 15.31 7.21
C LYS A 72 -1.65 16.77 7.64
N LYS A 73 -1.19 17.06 8.87
CA LYS A 73 -1.00 18.43 9.37
C LYS A 73 -0.02 19.20 8.50
N LEU A 74 1.14 18.60 8.18
CA LEU A 74 2.15 19.20 7.31
C LEU A 74 1.68 19.48 5.87
N ARG A 75 0.59 18.83 5.43
CA ARG A 75 -0.03 19.07 4.12
C ARG A 75 -0.87 20.36 4.07
N GLN A 76 -1.21 20.94 5.23
CA GLN A 76 -1.91 22.23 5.30
C GLN A 76 -1.10 23.33 4.61
N LEU A 77 -1.77 24.23 3.89
CA LEU A 77 -1.14 25.15 2.94
C LEU A 77 0.03 25.96 3.53
N SER A 78 -0.15 26.50 4.75
CA SER A 78 0.85 27.29 5.45
C SER A 78 2.10 26.48 5.81
N LEU A 79 1.90 25.31 6.43
CA LEU A 79 2.98 24.40 6.83
C LEU A 79 3.68 23.80 5.61
N ALA A 80 2.93 23.41 4.59
CA ALA A 80 3.48 22.89 3.34
C ALA A 80 4.36 23.95 2.64
N ALA A 81 3.97 25.23 2.67
CA ALA A 81 4.79 26.32 2.12
C ALA A 81 6.10 26.50 2.90
N LYS A 82 6.05 26.47 4.24
CA LYS A 82 7.24 26.52 5.09
C LYS A 82 8.16 25.32 4.85
N LEU A 83 7.59 24.11 4.81
CA LEU A 83 8.33 22.87 4.60
C LEU A 83 9.01 22.83 3.22
N ARG A 84 8.34 23.32 2.16
CA ARG A 84 8.95 23.44 0.83
C ARG A 84 10.18 24.35 0.84
N ARG A 85 10.15 25.45 1.60
CA ARG A 85 11.29 26.37 1.71
C ARG A 85 12.47 25.74 2.46
N LEU A 86 12.20 24.86 3.45
CA LEU A 86 13.22 24.22 4.26
C LEU A 86 13.83 22.96 3.61
N ALA A 87 12.98 22.07 3.09
CA ALA A 87 13.40 20.73 2.65
C ALA A 87 13.15 20.46 1.16
N ASN A 88 12.42 21.34 0.45
CA ASN A 88 11.94 21.12 -0.92
C ASN A 88 11.21 19.76 -1.13
N LEU A 89 10.59 19.24 -0.06
CA LEU A 89 9.89 17.96 -0.06
C LEU A 89 8.44 18.13 0.40
N LEU A 90 7.58 17.23 -0.08
CA LEU A 90 6.16 17.20 0.27
C LEU A 90 5.82 16.04 1.20
N PRO A 91 4.87 16.21 2.14
CA PRO A 91 4.37 15.13 2.96
C PRO A 91 3.53 14.13 2.16
N LYS A 92 3.81 12.84 2.34
CA LYS A 92 2.97 11.73 1.87
C LYS A 92 1.98 11.30 2.96
N THR A 93 0.82 10.79 2.58
CA THR A 93 -0.19 10.27 3.50
C THR A 93 -0.48 8.83 3.11
N ARG A 94 -0.69 7.95 4.08
CA ARG A 94 -1.06 6.56 3.80
C ARG A 94 -2.48 6.45 3.23
N GLN A 95 -2.76 5.35 2.53
CA GLN A 95 -4.11 4.85 2.31
C GLN A 95 -4.28 3.55 3.08
N GLN A 96 -5.38 3.41 3.82
CA GLN A 96 -5.56 2.27 4.72
C GLN A 96 -5.72 0.93 3.99
N THR A 97 -6.05 0.92 2.70
CA THR A 97 -6.20 -0.33 1.93
C THR A 97 -4.91 -0.79 1.24
N ARG A 98 -3.86 0.03 1.24
CA ARG A 98 -2.60 -0.22 0.53
C ARG A 98 -1.40 0.00 1.45
N TRP A 99 -0.84 -1.10 1.93
CA TRP A 99 0.24 -1.09 2.91
C TRP A 99 1.50 -0.36 2.40
N SER A 100 1.80 -0.43 1.10
CA SER A 100 2.96 0.24 0.50
C SER A 100 2.93 1.76 0.65
N LEU A 101 1.74 2.37 0.68
CA LEU A 101 1.60 3.81 0.94
C LEU A 101 1.83 4.17 2.41
N THR A 102 1.65 3.22 3.33
CA THR A 102 2.10 3.38 4.72
C THR A 102 3.62 3.37 4.79
N TYR A 103 4.28 2.45 4.09
CA TYR A 103 5.74 2.42 4.00
C TYR A 103 6.32 3.72 3.41
N GLU A 104 5.82 4.17 2.25
CA GLU A 104 6.28 5.43 1.62
C GLU A 104 6.05 6.67 2.50
N MET A 105 4.98 6.69 3.28
CA MET A 105 4.70 7.77 4.23
C MET A 105 5.74 7.77 5.36
N SER A 106 6.00 6.61 5.96
CA SER A 106 6.96 6.47 7.05
C SER A 106 8.39 6.80 6.58
N GLU A 107 8.78 6.36 5.39
CA GLU A 107 10.07 6.72 4.77
C GLU A 107 10.16 8.24 4.54
N ARG A 108 9.09 8.86 4.03
CA ARG A 108 9.04 10.31 3.84
C ARG A 108 9.13 11.05 5.17
N PHE A 109 8.48 10.56 6.22
CA PHE A 109 8.59 11.15 7.55
C PHE A 109 10.05 11.13 8.04
N MET A 110 10.77 10.01 7.91
CA MET A 110 12.18 9.94 8.33
C MET A 110 13.06 10.93 7.59
N THR A 111 12.82 11.13 6.29
CA THR A 111 13.54 12.14 5.51
C THR A 111 13.25 13.56 5.98
N LEU A 112 12.02 13.82 6.46
CA LEU A 112 11.58 15.14 6.88
C LEU A 112 11.93 15.47 8.34
N ARG A 113 12.09 14.46 9.21
CA ARG A 113 12.11 14.62 10.68
C ARG A 113 13.11 15.69 11.17
N ASP A 114 14.29 15.74 10.57
CA ASP A 114 15.36 16.67 10.97
C ASP A 114 15.01 18.13 10.61
N PHE A 115 14.18 18.33 9.60
CA PHE A 115 13.64 19.63 9.20
C PHE A 115 12.43 20.04 10.03
N LEU A 116 11.66 19.07 10.54
CA LEU A 116 10.44 19.35 11.31
C LEU A 116 10.75 20.07 12.62
N MET A 117 11.83 19.68 13.31
CA MET A 117 12.29 20.37 14.52
C MET A 117 12.68 21.84 14.26
N GLN A 118 13.00 22.20 13.01
CA GLN A 118 13.39 23.56 12.63
C GLN A 118 12.17 24.44 12.28
N LEU A 119 10.97 23.87 12.16
CA LEU A 119 9.76 24.64 11.83
C LEU A 119 9.34 25.57 12.98
N GLY A 120 9.63 25.20 14.23
CA GLY A 120 9.25 25.97 15.41
C GLY A 120 7.74 26.12 15.60
N GLU A 121 6.97 25.11 15.17
CA GLU A 121 5.52 25.10 15.22
C GLU A 121 5.06 24.16 16.34
N SER A 122 4.53 24.72 17.43
CA SER A 122 4.18 23.94 18.63
C SER A 122 3.20 22.79 18.35
N GLU A 123 2.29 22.97 17.40
CA GLU A 123 1.36 21.92 16.96
C GLU A 123 2.03 20.78 16.18
N VAL A 124 3.15 21.06 15.52
CA VAL A 124 3.99 20.05 14.86
C VAL A 124 4.83 19.33 15.90
N ASP A 125 5.46 20.09 16.82
CA ASP A 125 6.32 19.57 17.87
C ASP A 125 5.55 18.61 18.80
N ALA A 126 4.30 18.94 19.13
CA ALA A 126 3.43 18.09 19.95
C ALA A 126 3.07 16.74 19.28
N LEU A 127 3.21 16.64 17.95
CA LEU A 127 2.92 15.44 17.18
C LEU A 127 4.18 14.65 16.81
N LEU A 128 5.38 15.17 17.10
CA LEU A 128 6.62 14.46 16.83
C LEU A 128 6.70 13.18 17.70
N PRO A 129 7.07 12.04 17.11
CA PRO A 129 7.40 10.85 17.89
C PRO A 129 8.53 11.14 18.87
N SER A 130 8.46 10.53 20.06
CA SER A 130 9.56 10.57 21.03
C SER A 130 10.80 9.87 20.48
N VAL A 131 11.93 9.99 21.18
CA VAL A 131 13.19 9.33 20.80
C VAL A 131 13.03 7.82 20.73
N THR A 132 12.29 7.21 21.67
CA THR A 132 12.05 5.75 21.68
C THR A 132 11.21 5.35 20.48
N GLU A 133 10.11 6.05 20.23
CA GLU A 133 9.19 5.73 19.13
C GLU A 133 9.84 5.97 17.76
N SER A 134 10.73 6.96 17.66
CA SER A 134 11.52 7.19 16.45
C SER A 134 12.47 6.02 16.17
N ARG A 135 13.12 5.47 17.21
CA ARG A 135 13.99 4.28 17.06
C ARG A 135 13.19 3.04 16.67
N ASP A 136 12.00 2.86 17.24
CA ASP A 136 11.13 1.73 16.90
C ASP A 136 10.59 1.86 15.47
N LEU A 137 10.26 3.07 15.02
CA LEU A 137 9.94 3.35 13.62
C LEU A 137 11.12 3.10 12.68
N ASP A 138 12.35 3.48 13.06
CA ASP A 138 13.56 3.20 12.26
C ASP A 138 13.73 1.67 12.06
N ARG A 139 13.54 0.88 13.11
CA ARG A 139 13.60 -0.59 13.03
C ARG A 139 12.50 -1.17 12.13
N LEU A 140 11.26 -0.74 12.35
CA LEU A 140 10.13 -1.17 11.54
C LEU A 140 10.35 -0.84 10.05
N LEU A 141 10.91 0.34 9.75
CA LEU A 141 11.17 0.74 8.36
C LEU A 141 12.18 -0.15 7.64
N LEU A 142 13.15 -0.74 8.36
CA LEU A 142 14.06 -1.72 7.78
C LEU A 142 13.30 -2.97 7.34
N GLU A 143 12.41 -3.48 8.19
CA GLU A 143 11.57 -4.65 7.88
C GLU A 143 10.60 -4.35 6.73
N LEU A 144 9.94 -3.19 6.76
CA LEU A 144 9.01 -2.78 5.70
C LEU A 144 9.69 -2.57 4.35
N ARG A 145 10.96 -2.16 4.34
CA ARG A 145 11.74 -2.02 3.10
C ARG A 145 11.92 -3.36 2.40
N ASP A 146 12.27 -4.41 3.14
CA ASP A 146 12.43 -5.75 2.59
C ASP A 146 11.10 -6.30 2.08
N MET A 147 10.02 -6.08 2.83
CA MET A 147 8.67 -6.46 2.39
C MET A 147 8.21 -5.68 1.16
N ASN A 148 8.68 -4.44 0.98
CA ASN A 148 8.33 -3.64 -0.19
C ASN A 148 9.01 -4.20 -1.44
N ALA A 149 10.25 -4.72 -1.31
CA ALA A 149 10.90 -5.43 -2.40
C ALA A 149 10.09 -6.67 -2.83
N VAL A 150 9.54 -7.43 -1.88
CA VAL A 150 8.64 -8.56 -2.19
C VAL A 150 7.39 -8.08 -2.94
N THR A 151 6.79 -6.95 -2.54
CA THR A 151 5.63 -6.39 -3.27
C THR A 151 5.97 -6.00 -4.70
N LEU A 152 7.16 -5.42 -4.94
CA LEU A 152 7.61 -5.08 -6.28
C LEU A 152 7.87 -6.34 -7.12
N GLU A 153 8.44 -7.39 -6.52
CA GLU A 153 8.69 -8.66 -7.20
C GLU A 153 7.38 -9.34 -7.61
N LEU A 154 6.38 -9.36 -6.72
CA LEU A 154 5.04 -9.90 -6.97
C LEU A 154 4.23 -9.12 -8.02
N GLN A 155 4.73 -7.96 -8.48
CA GLN A 155 4.09 -7.11 -9.49
C GLN A 155 4.78 -7.18 -10.85
N ARG A 156 5.85 -7.97 -10.99
CA ARG A 156 6.53 -8.12 -12.27
C ARG A 156 5.68 -8.88 -13.27
N ASP A 157 5.73 -8.46 -14.52
CA ASP A 157 4.94 -9.06 -15.61
C ASP A 157 5.45 -10.45 -16.03
N ASP A 158 6.70 -10.80 -15.68
CA ASP A 158 7.32 -12.09 -15.99
C ASP A 158 7.15 -13.15 -14.87
N LEU A 159 6.47 -12.79 -13.78
CA LEU A 159 6.19 -13.69 -12.68
C LEU A 159 5.07 -14.67 -13.04
N THR A 160 5.27 -15.96 -12.77
CA THR A 160 4.26 -16.99 -12.99
C THR A 160 3.65 -17.47 -11.67
N VAL A 161 2.54 -18.20 -11.77
CA VAL A 161 1.91 -18.84 -10.59
C VAL A 161 2.83 -19.87 -9.93
N ALA A 162 3.85 -20.38 -10.62
CA ALA A 162 4.81 -21.32 -10.05
C ALA A 162 5.86 -20.64 -9.15
N ASP A 163 6.04 -19.32 -9.29
CA ASP A 163 7.03 -18.52 -8.54
C ASP A 163 6.49 -18.00 -7.20
N VAL A 164 5.19 -18.22 -6.92
CA VAL A 164 4.43 -17.67 -5.77
C VAL A 164 3.86 -18.78 -4.89
#